data_AF-A0A1G1LCV7-F1
#
_entry.id   AF-A0A1G1LCV7-F1
#
_cell.length_a   1.000
_cell.length_b   1.000
_cell.length_c   1.000
_cell.angle_alpha   90.00
_cell.angle_beta   90.00
_cell.angle_gamma   90.00
#
_symmetry.space_group_name_H-M   'P 1'
#
loop_
_entity.id
_entity.type
_entity.pdbx_description
1 polymer ?
#
loop_
_entity_poly.entity_id
_entity_poly.type
_entity_poly.pdbx_seq_one_letter_code
_entity_poly.pdbx_strand_id
1 'polypeptide(L)'
;MGAPFGNLWGNLTNLAKLAKDEHFRTFLETAKVRELMKDPEFKRAVEEKNVFKLMCHQGFTELMKDPQIRTALEGIGKQLKKSE
;
A
#
# COMPACT_ATOMS: atom_id res chain seq x y z
N MET A 1 -7.15 -13.68 17.71
CA MET A 1 -6.18 -12.60 17.45
C MET A 1 -5.95 -12.53 15.94
N GLY A 2 -6.70 -11.71 15.22
CA GLY A 2 -6.56 -11.57 13.77
C GLY A 2 -5.43 -10.59 13.44
N ALA A 3 -4.51 -10.98 12.56
CA ALA A 3 -3.37 -10.16 12.19
C ALA A 3 -3.83 -8.76 11.70
N PRO A 4 -3.20 -7.65 12.13
CA PRO A 4 -3.57 -6.29 11.75
C PRO A 4 -3.49 -6.06 10.23
N PHE A 5 -2.74 -6.89 9.52
CA PHE A 5 -2.59 -6.85 8.06
C PHE A 5 -3.83 -7.34 7.29
N GLY A 6 -4.65 -8.24 7.85
CA GLY A 6 -5.80 -8.81 7.13
C GLY A 6 -6.87 -7.76 6.80
N ASN A 7 -7.16 -6.86 7.75
CA ASN A 7 -8.10 -5.75 7.54
C ASN A 7 -7.50 -4.61 6.71
N LEU A 8 -6.18 -4.47 6.70
CA LEU A 8 -5.48 -3.52 5.85
C LEU A 8 -5.67 -3.85 4.37
N TRP A 9 -5.55 -5.13 4.04
CA TRP A 9 -5.70 -5.61 2.66
C TRP A 9 -7.14 -5.58 2.16
N GLY A 10 -8.12 -5.91 3.02
CA GLY A 10 -9.53 -5.70 2.69
C GLY A 10 -9.90 -4.24 2.44
N ASN A 11 -9.24 -3.30 3.14
CA ASN A 11 -9.43 -1.88 2.91
C ASN A 11 -8.56 -1.29 1.79
N LEU A 12 -7.47 -1.97 1.39
CA LEU A 12 -6.66 -1.60 0.23
C LEU A 12 -7.44 -1.67 -1.09
N THR A 13 -8.54 -2.42 -1.13
CA THR A 13 -9.53 -2.35 -2.23
C THR A 13 -10.05 -0.92 -2.45
N ASN A 14 -10.05 -0.06 -1.42
CA ASN A 14 -10.29 1.37 -1.49
C ASN A 14 -8.98 2.17 -1.74
N LEU A 15 -8.17 1.74 -2.71
CA LEU A 15 -6.96 2.47 -3.18
C LEU A 15 -7.24 3.95 -3.45
N ALA A 16 -8.44 4.30 -3.92
CA ALA A 16 -8.83 5.69 -4.15
C ALA A 16 -8.97 6.53 -2.86
N LYS A 17 -9.35 5.91 -1.74
CA LYS A 17 -9.45 6.55 -0.43
C LYS A 17 -8.05 6.66 0.20
N LEU A 18 -7.24 5.63 0.00
CA LEU A 18 -5.83 5.61 0.36
C LEU A 18 -4.99 6.66 -0.36
N ALA A 19 -5.21 6.89 -1.66
CA ALA A 19 -4.49 7.93 -2.39
C ALA A 19 -4.68 9.35 -1.81
N LYS A 20 -5.74 9.56 -1.01
CA LYS A 20 -6.00 10.83 -0.31
C LYS A 20 -5.42 10.87 1.11
N ASP A 21 -4.90 9.76 1.62
CA ASP A 21 -4.34 9.65 2.96
C ASP A 21 -2.90 10.17 3.00
N GLU A 22 -2.55 10.95 4.04
CA GLU A 22 -1.21 11.52 4.20
C GLU A 22 -0.13 10.46 4.46
N HIS A 23 -0.46 9.38 5.16
CA HIS A 23 0.50 8.29 5.37
C HIS A 23 0.72 7.50 4.09
N PHE A 24 -0.32 7.36 3.25
CA PHE A 24 -0.17 6.77 1.92
C PHE A 24 0.62 7.67 0.96
N ARG A 25 0.44 8.99 1.02
CA ARG A 25 1.29 9.95 0.31
C ARG A 25 2.75 9.85 0.75
N THR A 26 3.00 9.86 2.06
CA THR A 26 4.34 9.68 2.62
C THR A 26 4.95 8.35 2.17
N PHE A 27 4.16 7.29 2.15
CA PHE A 27 4.56 5.99 1.60
C PHE A 27 4.94 6.09 0.11
N LEU A 28 4.11 6.71 -0.73
CA LEU A 28 4.42 6.95 -2.15
C LEU A 28 5.65 7.83 -2.39
N GLU A 29 5.95 8.74 -1.47
CA GLU A 29 7.13 9.60 -1.53
C GLU A 29 8.44 8.88 -1.16
N THR A 30 8.34 7.68 -0.59
CA THR A 30 9.52 6.86 -0.29
C THR A 30 10.26 6.50 -1.58
N ALA A 31 11.58 6.65 -1.61
CA ALA A 31 12.40 6.44 -2.81
C ALA A 31 12.12 5.09 -3.50
N LYS A 32 11.97 4.02 -2.71
CA LYS A 32 11.68 2.67 -3.19
C LYS A 32 10.31 2.56 -3.89
N VAL A 33 9.28 3.22 -3.35
CA VAL A 33 7.94 3.25 -3.95
C VAL A 33 7.93 4.11 -5.22
N ARG A 34 8.69 5.20 -5.20
CA ARG A 34 8.90 6.07 -6.36
C ARG A 34 9.58 5.34 -7.52
N GLU A 35 10.54 4.47 -7.23
CA GLU A 35 11.13 3.57 -8.22
C GLU A 35 10.10 2.59 -8.78
N LEU A 36 9.26 2.00 -7.93
CA LEU A 36 8.21 1.09 -8.36
C LEU A 36 7.09 1.78 -9.16
N MET A 37 6.81 3.05 -8.88
CA MET A 37 5.88 3.84 -9.70
C MET A 37 6.41 4.13 -11.12
N LYS A 38 7.71 3.96 -11.37
CA LYS A 38 8.27 3.98 -12.72
C LYS A 38 8.06 2.65 -13.45
N ASP A 39 7.77 1.58 -12.71
CA ASP A 39 7.50 0.27 -13.28
C ASP A 39 6.09 0.26 -13.90
N PRO A 40 5.96 -0.05 -15.20
CA PRO A 40 4.67 0.00 -15.89
C PRO A 40 3.71 -1.09 -15.43
N GLU A 41 4.19 -2.25 -14.95
CA GLU A 41 3.32 -3.29 -14.39
C GLU A 41 2.76 -2.88 -13.04
N PHE A 42 3.60 -2.30 -12.18
CA PHE A 42 3.16 -1.74 -10.91
C PHE A 42 2.14 -0.62 -11.12
N LYS A 43 2.43 0.32 -12.02
CA LYS A 43 1.52 1.42 -12.36
C LYS A 43 0.20 0.90 -12.91
N ARG A 44 0.22 -0.07 -13.82
CA ARG A 44 -0.99 -0.75 -14.30
C ARG A 44 -1.76 -1.40 -13.18
N ALA A 45 -1.12 -2.12 -12.28
CA ALA A 45 -1.80 -2.76 -11.16
C ALA A 45 -2.46 -1.73 -10.23
N VAL A 46 -1.84 -0.56 -10.01
CA VAL A 46 -2.45 0.57 -9.28
C VAL A 46 -3.64 1.16 -10.05
N GLU A 47 -3.50 1.41 -11.35
CA GLU A 47 -4.56 1.97 -12.20
C GLU A 47 -5.76 1.02 -12.35
N GLU A 48 -5.50 -0.28 -12.53
CA GLU A 48 -6.50 -1.35 -12.52
C GLU A 48 -7.10 -1.58 -11.13
N LYS A 49 -6.59 -0.89 -10.10
CA LYS A 49 -6.92 -1.11 -8.68
C LYS A 49 -6.81 -2.60 -8.30
N ASN A 50 -5.92 -3.31 -8.98
CA ASN A 50 -5.69 -4.74 -8.80
C ASN A 50 -4.63 -4.93 -7.73
N VAL A 51 -5.11 -4.85 -6.51
CA VAL A 51 -4.37 -5.08 -5.27
C VAL A 51 -3.64 -6.43 -5.27
N PHE A 52 -4.23 -7.45 -5.91
CA PHE A 52 -3.63 -8.78 -6.01
C PHE A 52 -2.40 -8.79 -6.93
N LYS A 53 -2.47 -8.14 -8.10
CA LYS A 53 -1.31 -7.94 -8.98
C LYS A 53 -0.21 -7.14 -8.30
N LEU A 54 -0.57 -6.11 -7.54
CA LEU A 54 0.37 -5.34 -6.71
C LEU A 54 1.08 -6.24 -5.69
N MET A 55 0.35 -7.11 -4.99
CA MET A 55 0.96 -8.04 -4.01
C MET A 55 1.87 -9.08 -4.67
N CYS A 56 1.51 -9.57 -5.85
CA CYS A 56 2.35 -10.48 -6.61
C CYS A 56 3.54 -9.77 -7.28
N HIS A 57 3.57 -8.44 -7.31
CA HIS A 57 4.68 -7.69 -7.87
C HIS A 57 5.91 -7.84 -6.98
N GLN A 58 7.02 -8.19 -7.60
CA GLN A 58 8.25 -8.53 -6.89
C GLN A 58 8.79 -7.33 -6.11
N GLY A 59 8.74 -6.13 -6.69
CA GLY A 59 9.22 -4.93 -6.01
C GLY A 59 8.28 -4.49 -4.88
N PHE A 60 6.98 -4.72 -4.99
CA PHE A 60 6.07 -4.52 -3.87
C PHE A 60 6.35 -5.50 -2.71
N THR A 61 6.71 -6.74 -3.03
CA THR A 61 7.13 -7.72 -2.02
C THR A 61 8.43 -7.29 -1.34
N GLU A 62 9.38 -6.70 -2.09
CA GLU A 62 10.61 -6.14 -1.51
C GLU A 62 10.34 -4.93 -0.61
N LEU A 63 9.41 -4.04 -1.01
CA LEU A 63 8.94 -2.96 -0.15
C LEU A 63 8.39 -3.48 1.18
N MET A 64 7.63 -4.56 1.17
CA MET A 64 7.06 -5.16 2.38
C MET A 64 8.09 -5.76 3.34
N LYS A 65 9.30 -6.05 2.85
CA LYS A 65 10.42 -6.45 3.70
C LYS A 65 11.03 -5.25 4.44
N ASP A 66 10.77 -4.03 3.98
CA ASP A 66 11.26 -2.82 4.61
C ASP A 66 10.40 -2.46 5.85
N PRO A 67 11.03 -2.26 7.02
CA PRO A 67 10.31 -1.95 8.25
C PRO A 67 9.65 -0.56 8.25
N GLN A 68 10.22 0.44 7.56
CA GLN A 68 9.59 1.76 7.44
C GLN A 68 8.30 1.67 6.62
N ILE A 69 8.36 0.92 5.52
CA ILE A 69 7.19 0.67 4.67
C ILE A 69 6.09 -0.04 5.46
N ARG A 70 6.44 -1.13 6.17
CA ARG A 70 5.49 -1.84 7.03
C ARG A 70 4.85 -0.91 8.05
N THR A 71 5.63 -0.03 8.67
CA THR A 71 5.15 0.92 9.67
C THR A 71 4.20 1.95 9.05
N ALA A 72 4.52 2.47 7.86
CA ALA A 72 3.65 3.39 7.14
C ALA A 72 2.31 2.73 6.79
N LEU A 73 2.34 1.51 6.25
CA LEU A 73 1.14 0.71 5.96
C LEU A 73 0.32 0.40 7.20
N GLU A 74 0.96 0.05 8.31
CA GLU A 74 0.26 -0.20 9.55
C GLU A 74 -0.44 1.07 10.08
N GLY A 75 0.20 2.25 9.93
CA GLY A 75 -0.40 3.55 10.23
C GLY A 75 -1.63 3.84 9.37
N ILE A 76 -1.53 3.59 8.07
CA ILE A 76 -2.62 3.70 7.10
C ILE A 76 -3.81 2.81 7.50
N GLY A 77 -3.55 1.55 7.88
CA GLY A 77 -4.58 0.63 8.35
C GLY A 77 -5.30 1.07 9.62
N LYS A 78 -4.54 1.65 10.56
CA LYS A 78 -5.08 2.18 11.81
C LYS A 78 -5.95 3.41 11.58
N GLN A 79 -5.58 4.29 10.66
CA GLN A 79 -6.38 5.46 10.26
C GLN A 79 -7.71 5.04 9.62
N LEU A 80 -7.68 4.08 8.69
CA LEU A 80 -8.88 3.56 8.03
C LEU A 80 -9.90 2.98 9.02
N LYS A 81 -9.43 2.28 10.07
CA LYS A 81 -10.29 1.70 11.10
C LYS A 81 -10.91 2.75 12.05
N LYS A 82 -10.33 3.96 12.12
CA LYS A 82 -10.78 5.02 13.03
C LYS A 82 -11.82 5.97 12.40
N SER A 83 -12.07 5.83 11.09
CA SER A 83 -13.06 6.63 10.33
C SER A 83 -14.42 5.93 10.14
N GLU A 84 -14.71 4.86 10.87
CA GLU A 84 -16.06 4.27 10.99
C GLU A 84 -16.76 4.72 12.27
#